data_AF-A0A1F6CR73-F1
#
_entry.id   AF-A0A1F6CR73-F1
#
_cell.length_a   1.000
_cell.length_b   1.000
_cell.length_c   1.000
_cell.angle_alpha   90.00
_cell.angle_beta   90.00
_cell.angle_gamma   90.00
#
_symmetry.space_group_name_H-M   'P 1'
#
loop_
_entity.id
_entity.type
_entity.pdbx_description
1 polymer ?
#
loop_
_entity_poly.entity_id
_entity_poly.type
_entity_poly.pdbx_seq_one_letter_code
_entity_poly.pdbx_strand_id
1 'polypeptide(L)'
;MPDEEVSRTANIRWVAAAGAISLLIVAGVAWYLLRPTRVTDIQDMHTLVERLDDMHKQIESRQQSIAEAVRNFNVTHPDDPIKVEDVKALKLKDLQHQILQRMVKAEKDVSYQGLLDEIGRQDTEISRLNNEIAAIQARLPEPVVAKRGDTHYNLSMKFLTEKKALPSEKAKEILDKMAVVEDVVPGFQVWMMYDETTGVFGSFVTQGTAPISPRRAQVRSKRALMARIEKAQEGQKKAEAQVETLVSEKAELQQQMEQTASALQAQVESARREKEEAQRLAEAKERERLEAERRLNSFFYTVGNLDELKRRGVVKGGGVGQAGGDPFSESLDLRLDTVVSLSAGDAGLGRIGSVKVFPSSLRKGRDYDIFYGSDRQLATVKVLNREAFLQARRVVFGIED
;
A
#
# COMPACT_ATOMS: atom_id res chain seq x y z
N MET A 1 97.86 27.52 50.72
CA MET A 1 97.53 26.10 50.56
C MET A 1 96.03 25.94 50.71
N PRO A 2 95.28 25.87 49.60
CA PRO A 2 93.84 25.66 49.60
C PRO A 2 93.53 24.31 48.92
N ASP A 3 93.29 23.22 49.65
CA ASP A 3 92.87 21.96 48.99
C ASP A 3 92.10 20.93 49.84
N GLU A 4 91.72 21.22 51.09
CA GLU A 4 91.03 20.21 51.93
C GLU A 4 89.51 20.38 52.07
N GLU A 5 88.95 21.56 51.76
CA GLU A 5 87.51 21.81 51.94
C GLU A 5 86.62 21.41 50.74
N VAL A 6 87.19 21.28 49.54
CA VAL A 6 86.41 20.96 48.33
C VAL A 6 86.09 19.46 48.21
N SER A 7 86.87 18.59 48.87
CA SER A 7 86.69 17.13 48.83
C SER A 7 85.54 16.63 49.72
N ARG A 8 85.27 17.30 50.85
CA ARG A 8 84.20 16.87 51.78
C ARG A 8 82.79 17.21 51.31
N THR A 9 82.61 18.31 50.57
CA THR A 9 81.28 18.70 50.06
C THR A 9 80.84 17.89 48.83
N ALA A 10 81.78 17.38 48.02
CA ALA A 10 81.50 16.50 46.89
C ALA A 10 81.02 15.10 47.33
N ASN A 11 81.62 14.52 48.37
CA ASN A 11 81.25 13.19 48.88
C ASN A 11 79.87 13.17 49.57
N ILE A 12 79.48 14.25 50.26
CA ILE A 12 78.16 14.35 50.91
C ILE A 12 77.04 14.44 49.86
N ARG A 13 77.27 15.10 48.73
CA ARG A 13 76.28 15.20 47.63
C ARG A 13 76.07 13.87 46.91
N TRP A 14 77.10 13.07 46.73
CA TRP A 14 76.98 11.74 46.11
C TRP A 14 76.28 10.72 47.01
N VAL A 15 76.54 10.73 48.32
CA VAL A 15 75.85 9.85 49.28
C VAL A 15 74.37 10.24 49.43
N ALA A 16 74.05 11.54 49.44
CA ALA A 16 72.67 12.02 49.48
C ALA A 16 71.89 11.69 48.18
N ALA A 17 72.53 11.80 47.00
CA ALA A 17 71.92 11.44 45.73
C ALA A 17 71.72 9.91 45.59
N ALA A 18 72.67 9.09 46.03
CA ALA A 18 72.53 7.64 46.06
C ALA A 18 71.40 7.19 47.01
N GLY A 19 71.30 7.79 48.21
CA GLY A 19 70.22 7.51 49.15
C GLY A 19 68.82 7.87 48.63
N ALA A 20 68.69 8.97 47.87
CA ALA A 20 67.43 9.37 47.25
C ALA A 20 66.99 8.42 46.12
N ILE A 21 67.94 7.91 45.32
CA ILE A 21 67.66 6.93 44.27
C ILE A 21 67.25 5.58 44.88
N SER A 22 67.93 5.15 45.96
CA SER A 22 67.55 3.93 46.68
C SER A 22 66.16 4.02 47.31
N LEU A 23 65.78 5.17 47.87
CA LEU A 23 64.42 5.41 48.40
C LEU A 23 63.35 5.39 47.31
N LEU A 24 63.64 5.93 46.11
CA LEU A 24 62.71 5.87 44.97
C LEU A 24 62.57 4.46 44.40
N ILE A 25 63.65 3.67 44.36
CA ILE A 25 63.60 2.26 43.94
C ILE A 25 62.83 1.43 44.96
N VAL A 26 63.09 1.61 46.26
CA VAL A 26 62.36 0.91 47.33
C VAL A 26 60.88 1.32 47.36
N ALA A 27 60.56 2.60 47.18
CA ALA A 27 59.18 3.07 47.06
C ALA A 27 58.50 2.54 45.78
N GLY A 28 59.22 2.47 44.66
CA GLY A 28 58.72 1.92 43.40
C GLY A 28 58.49 0.41 43.47
N VAL A 29 59.39 -0.34 44.12
CA VAL A 29 59.26 -1.79 44.36
C VAL A 29 58.18 -2.08 45.39
N ALA A 30 58.08 -1.30 46.46
CA ALA A 30 56.98 -1.39 47.42
C ALA A 30 55.65 -1.09 46.73
N TRP A 31 55.55 -0.03 45.92
CA TRP A 31 54.35 0.28 45.15
C TRP A 31 53.99 -0.82 44.15
N TYR A 32 54.97 -1.47 43.52
CA TYR A 32 54.76 -2.59 42.61
C TYR A 32 54.31 -3.87 43.34
N LEU A 33 54.88 -4.17 44.52
CA LEU A 33 54.55 -5.33 45.35
C LEU A 33 53.24 -5.17 46.15
N LEU A 34 52.85 -3.94 46.48
CA LEU A 34 51.59 -3.60 47.17
C LEU A 34 50.42 -3.39 46.20
N ARG A 35 50.59 -3.59 44.88
CA ARG A 35 49.45 -3.56 43.96
C ARG A 35 48.52 -4.72 44.30
N PRO A 36 47.23 -4.45 44.57
CA PRO A 36 46.26 -5.51 44.77
C PRO A 36 46.26 -6.41 43.53
N THR A 37 46.30 -7.72 43.75
CA THR A 37 46.21 -8.70 42.66
C THR A 37 44.92 -8.45 41.90
N ARG A 38 45.07 -8.12 40.61
CA ARG A 38 43.93 -7.94 39.72
C ARG A 38 43.21 -9.27 39.55
N VAL A 39 41.91 -9.21 39.38
CA VAL A 39 41.09 -10.39 39.11
C VAL A 39 41.54 -11.01 37.79
N THR A 40 41.79 -12.32 37.81
CA THR A 40 42.20 -13.10 36.63
C THR A 40 41.09 -14.00 36.11
N ASP A 41 40.05 -14.25 36.91
CA ASP A 41 38.93 -15.13 36.56
C ASP A 41 37.60 -14.38 36.37
N ILE A 42 36.82 -14.83 35.39
CA ILE A 42 35.56 -14.17 35.00
C ILE A 42 34.47 -14.35 36.06
N GLN A 43 34.45 -15.48 36.80
CA GLN A 43 33.46 -15.70 37.87
C GLN A 43 33.75 -14.82 39.08
N ASP A 44 35.03 -14.65 39.42
CA ASP A 44 35.47 -13.69 40.44
C ASP A 44 35.10 -12.25 40.05
N MET A 45 35.28 -11.89 38.77
CA MET A 45 34.88 -10.58 38.25
C MET A 45 33.36 -10.39 38.37
N HIS A 46 32.57 -11.40 38.00
CA HIS A 46 31.11 -11.36 38.13
C HIS A 46 30.69 -11.09 39.57
N THR A 47 31.20 -11.87 40.52
CA THR A 47 30.85 -11.77 41.94
C THR A 47 31.21 -10.40 42.51
N LEU A 48 32.37 -9.85 42.12
CA LEU A 48 32.81 -8.52 42.55
C LEU A 48 31.98 -7.40 41.94
N VAL A 49 31.59 -7.53 40.66
CA VAL A 49 30.72 -6.55 40.00
C VAL A 49 29.30 -6.59 40.56
N GLU A 50 28.76 -7.77 40.86
CA GLU A 50 27.45 -7.90 41.55
C GLU A 50 27.48 -7.26 42.94
N ARG A 51 28.53 -7.53 43.72
CA ARG A 51 28.71 -6.90 45.04
C ARG A 51 28.83 -5.38 44.91
N LEU A 52 29.53 -4.89 43.91
CA LEU A 52 29.66 -3.45 43.63
C LEU A 52 28.30 -2.82 43.26
N ASP A 53 27.48 -3.49 42.45
CA ASP A 53 26.13 -3.03 42.10
C ASP A 53 25.20 -3.03 43.33
N ASP A 54 25.28 -4.05 44.19
CA ASP A 54 24.50 -4.10 45.44
C ASP A 54 24.90 -2.98 46.40
N MET A 55 26.20 -2.74 46.57
CA MET A 55 26.70 -1.67 47.42
C MET A 55 26.27 -0.28 46.91
N HIS A 56 26.28 -0.05 45.59
CA HIS A 56 25.74 1.20 45.03
C HIS A 56 24.24 1.37 45.32
N LYS A 57 23.44 0.29 45.23
CA LYS A 57 22.02 0.33 45.61
C LYS A 57 21.82 0.63 47.09
N GLN A 58 22.66 0.05 47.96
CA GLN A 58 22.61 0.35 49.39
C GLN A 58 22.92 1.82 49.67
N ILE A 59 23.94 2.40 49.00
CA ILE A 59 24.22 3.83 49.11
C ILE A 59 23.03 4.68 48.65
N GLU A 60 22.43 4.37 47.50
CA GLU A 60 21.27 5.11 46.99
C GLU A 60 20.07 5.04 47.96
N SER A 61 19.76 3.84 48.47
CA SER A 61 18.70 3.62 49.46
C SER A 61 18.93 4.43 50.74
N ARG A 62 20.17 4.48 51.23
CA ARG A 62 20.53 5.25 52.43
C ARG A 62 20.45 6.75 52.18
N GLN A 63 20.86 7.23 51.00
CA GLN A 63 20.67 8.62 50.61
C GLN A 63 19.19 9.02 50.52
N GLN A 64 18.32 8.10 50.05
CA GLN A 64 16.87 8.30 50.05
C GLN A 64 16.32 8.35 51.48
N SER A 65 16.77 7.47 52.37
CA SER A 65 16.39 7.46 53.79
C SER A 65 16.79 8.76 54.50
N ILE A 66 17.98 9.31 54.25
CA ILE A 66 18.37 10.64 54.74
C ILE A 66 17.40 11.71 54.23
N ALA A 67 17.07 11.70 52.94
CA ALA A 67 16.14 12.67 52.36
C ALA A 67 14.71 12.53 52.88
N GLU A 68 14.30 11.32 53.29
CA GLU A 68 13.01 11.07 53.96
C GLU A 68 13.02 11.52 55.42
N ALA A 69 14.11 11.27 56.16
CA ALA A 69 14.27 11.74 57.53
C ALA A 69 14.20 13.27 57.61
N VAL A 70 14.88 13.97 56.69
CA VAL A 70 14.81 15.45 56.57
C VAL A 70 13.39 15.91 56.21
N ARG A 71 12.71 15.22 55.28
CA ARG A 71 11.32 15.55 54.93
C ARG A 71 10.36 15.37 56.11
N ASN A 72 10.47 14.27 56.84
CA ASN A 72 9.66 13.99 58.01
C ASN A 72 9.89 15.01 59.12
N PHE A 73 11.15 15.41 59.32
CA PHE A 73 11.50 16.49 60.24
C PHE A 73 10.86 17.82 59.85
N ASN A 74 10.92 18.20 58.57
CA ASN A 74 10.30 19.44 58.08
C ASN A 74 8.77 19.45 58.17
N VAL A 75 8.13 18.27 58.12
CA VAL A 75 6.67 18.14 58.34
C VAL A 75 6.31 18.38 59.80
N THR A 76 7.15 17.93 60.74
CA THR A 76 6.93 18.13 62.17
C THR A 76 7.42 19.48 62.69
N HIS A 77 8.28 20.18 61.94
CA HIS A 77 8.86 21.49 62.28
C HIS A 77 8.75 22.47 61.10
N PRO A 78 7.53 22.97 60.78
CA PRO A 78 7.30 23.84 59.62
C PRO A 78 7.88 25.25 59.77
N ASP A 79 8.14 25.69 61.00
CA ASP A 79 8.64 27.03 61.31
C ASP A 79 10.16 27.20 61.09
N ASP A 80 10.90 26.08 60.99
CA ASP A 80 12.35 26.06 60.70
C ASP A 80 12.73 24.89 59.77
N PRO A 81 12.42 24.98 58.47
CA PRO A 81 12.62 23.89 57.54
C PRO A 81 14.09 23.75 57.10
N ILE A 82 14.62 22.55 57.24
CA ILE A 82 15.95 22.21 56.72
C ILE A 82 15.86 21.96 55.21
N LYS A 83 16.64 22.67 54.40
CA LYS A 83 16.69 22.40 52.96
C LYS A 83 17.44 21.10 52.69
N VAL A 84 16.83 20.20 51.92
CA VAL A 84 17.43 18.91 51.54
C VAL A 84 18.72 19.13 50.74
N GLU A 85 18.83 20.26 50.05
CA GLU A 85 20.02 20.71 49.33
C GLU A 85 21.19 21.01 50.25
N ASP A 86 20.95 21.56 51.45
CA ASP A 86 21.99 21.84 52.45
C ASP A 86 22.53 20.53 53.05
N VAL A 87 21.66 19.51 53.19
CA VAL A 87 22.04 18.16 53.61
C VAL A 87 22.76 17.37 52.51
N LYS A 88 22.44 17.62 51.23
CA LYS A 88 23.17 17.05 50.09
C LYS A 88 24.50 17.77 49.80
N ALA A 89 24.60 19.05 50.12
CA ALA A 89 25.81 19.86 49.99
C ALA A 89 26.87 19.48 51.04
N LEU A 90 26.43 18.84 52.15
CA LEU A 90 27.28 18.08 53.05
C LEU A 90 27.78 16.79 52.34
N LYS A 91 28.66 16.95 51.35
CA LYS A 91 29.61 15.88 50.97
C LYS A 91 30.61 15.74 52.10
N LEU A 92 30.19 15.09 53.18
CA LEU A 92 30.93 15.01 54.43
C LEU A 92 32.24 14.27 54.21
N LYS A 93 33.34 15.01 54.09
CA LYS A 93 34.69 14.46 54.34
C LYS A 93 34.87 14.28 55.85
N ASP A 94 35.76 13.39 56.26
CA ASP A 94 36.06 12.96 57.64
C ASP A 94 36.11 14.10 58.69
N LEU A 95 36.50 15.30 58.29
CA LEU A 95 36.64 16.49 59.15
C LEU A 95 35.29 17.12 59.55
N GLN A 96 34.23 16.94 58.74
CA GLN A 96 32.89 17.46 59.01
C GLN A 96 32.04 16.50 59.86
N HIS A 97 32.37 15.20 59.88
CA HIS A 97 31.78 14.23 60.78
C HIS A 97 32.04 14.59 62.25
N GLN A 98 33.23 15.12 62.54
CA GLN A 98 33.56 15.68 63.86
C GLN A 98 32.80 16.96 64.19
N ILE A 99 32.43 17.76 63.17
CA ILE A 99 31.65 18.99 63.36
C ILE A 99 30.19 18.62 63.62
N LEU A 100 29.62 17.67 62.86
CA LEU A 100 28.27 17.15 63.09
C LEU A 100 28.14 16.54 64.49
N GLN A 101 29.10 15.70 64.92
CA GLN A 101 29.13 15.13 66.26
C GLN A 101 29.30 16.19 67.38
N ARG A 102 29.98 17.31 67.09
CA ARG A 102 30.06 18.45 68.03
C ARG A 102 28.75 19.24 68.08
N MET A 103 28.07 19.41 66.94
CA MET A 103 26.77 20.08 66.86
C MET A 103 25.69 19.25 67.58
N VAL A 104 25.63 17.93 67.38
CA VAL A 104 24.75 17.01 68.14
C VAL A 104 24.93 17.19 69.65
N LYS A 105 26.18 17.24 70.12
CA LYS A 105 26.49 17.39 71.55
C LYS A 105 26.19 18.78 72.12
N ALA A 106 26.12 19.81 71.28
CA ALA A 106 25.82 21.19 71.66
C ALA A 106 24.34 21.56 71.50
N GLU A 107 23.60 20.79 70.72
CA GLU A 107 22.19 20.99 70.43
C GLU A 107 21.32 20.65 71.64
N LYS A 108 20.27 21.44 71.91
CA LYS A 108 19.38 21.23 73.08
C LYS A 108 18.05 20.61 72.70
N ASP A 109 17.69 20.65 71.42
CA ASP A 109 16.47 20.04 70.89
C ASP A 109 16.68 18.53 70.65
N VAL A 110 15.94 17.71 71.39
CA VAL A 110 15.97 16.24 71.30
C VAL A 110 15.57 15.75 69.91
N SER A 111 14.69 16.48 69.20
CA SER A 111 14.27 16.13 67.85
C SER A 111 15.37 16.36 66.81
N TYR A 112 16.08 17.49 66.92
CA TYR A 112 17.19 17.83 66.04
C TYR A 112 18.41 16.93 66.28
N GLN A 113 18.68 16.57 67.54
CA GLN A 113 19.69 15.56 67.90
C GLN A 113 19.40 14.21 67.25
N GLY A 114 18.16 13.72 67.32
CA GLY A 114 17.77 12.45 66.72
C GLY A 114 17.92 12.43 65.19
N LEU A 115 17.62 13.55 64.51
CA LEU A 115 17.83 13.66 63.07
C LEU A 115 19.32 13.67 62.72
N LEU A 116 20.13 14.45 63.42
CA LEU A 116 21.57 14.54 63.18
C LEU A 116 22.30 13.22 63.49
N ASP A 117 21.87 12.48 64.51
CA ASP A 117 22.36 11.14 64.83
C ASP A 117 22.02 10.14 63.70
N GLU A 118 20.80 10.19 63.17
CA GLU A 118 20.41 9.35 62.04
C GLU A 118 21.23 9.68 60.79
N ILE A 119 21.40 10.97 60.47
CA ILE A 119 22.23 11.43 59.35
C ILE A 119 23.69 10.96 59.53
N GLY A 120 24.27 11.14 60.72
CA GLY A 120 25.63 10.71 61.02
C GLY A 120 25.82 9.20 60.92
N ARG A 121 24.84 8.40 61.39
CA ARG A 121 24.87 6.95 61.27
C ARG A 121 24.83 6.48 59.82
N GLN A 122 23.94 7.06 59.01
CA GLN A 122 23.83 6.73 57.59
C GLN A 122 25.07 7.18 56.80
N ASP A 123 25.66 8.33 57.14
CA ASP A 123 26.90 8.84 56.54
C ASP A 123 28.13 7.97 56.81
N THR A 124 28.28 7.48 58.06
CA THR A 124 29.35 6.53 58.43
C THR A 124 29.28 5.28 57.57
N GLU A 125 28.06 4.78 57.38
CA GLU A 125 27.81 3.56 56.62
C GLU A 125 27.99 3.78 55.12
N ILE A 126 27.58 4.93 54.57
CA ILE A 126 27.90 5.34 53.20
C ILE A 126 29.42 5.42 53.00
N SER A 127 30.15 5.98 53.97
CA SER A 127 31.62 6.07 53.92
C SER A 127 32.27 4.69 53.95
N ARG A 128 31.78 3.77 54.79
CA ARG A 128 32.23 2.36 54.79
C ARG A 128 31.99 1.69 53.45
N LEU A 129 30.79 1.83 52.90
CA LEU A 129 30.43 1.28 51.58
C LEU A 129 31.29 1.88 50.46
N ASN A 130 31.58 3.19 50.49
CA ASN A 130 32.46 3.84 49.52
C ASN A 130 33.91 3.31 49.60
N ASN A 131 34.43 3.09 50.81
CA ASN A 131 35.77 2.53 51.01
C ASN A 131 35.86 1.08 50.50
N GLU A 132 34.83 0.27 50.76
CA GLU A 132 34.73 -1.08 50.23
C GLU A 132 34.58 -1.09 48.70
N ILE A 133 33.80 -0.15 48.12
CA ILE A 133 33.69 0.02 46.66
C ILE A 133 35.05 0.36 46.07
N ALA A 134 35.79 1.31 46.66
CA ALA A 134 37.13 1.68 46.19
C ALA A 134 38.11 0.49 46.25
N ALA A 135 38.03 -0.32 47.30
CA ALA A 135 38.84 -1.54 47.44
C ALA A 135 38.49 -2.60 46.38
N ILE A 136 37.20 -2.76 46.03
CA ILE A 136 36.75 -3.67 44.97
C ILE A 136 37.14 -3.14 43.58
N GLN A 137 36.93 -1.84 43.32
CA GLN A 137 37.30 -1.19 42.05
C GLN A 137 38.81 -1.27 41.79
N ALA A 138 39.65 -1.20 42.82
CA ALA A 138 41.10 -1.37 42.68
C ALA A 138 41.51 -2.77 42.19
N ARG A 139 40.65 -3.78 42.34
CA ARG A 139 40.88 -5.16 41.88
C ARG A 139 40.28 -5.44 40.50
N LEU A 140 39.28 -4.65 40.09
CA LEU A 140 38.58 -4.79 38.81
C LEU A 140 39.33 -4.07 37.66
N PRO A 141 39.11 -4.48 36.40
CA PRO A 141 39.61 -3.75 35.24
C PRO A 141 38.91 -2.38 35.13
N GLU A 142 39.57 -1.39 34.51
CA GLU A 142 38.96 -0.08 34.31
C GLU A 142 37.67 -0.19 33.48
N PRO A 143 36.54 0.36 33.98
CA PRO A 143 35.26 0.27 33.28
C PRO A 143 35.21 1.23 32.10
N VAL A 144 34.54 0.82 31.03
CA VAL A 144 34.21 1.70 29.92
C VAL A 144 32.88 2.39 30.21
N VAL A 145 32.88 3.73 30.29
CA VAL A 145 31.66 4.51 30.49
C VAL A 145 30.93 4.69 29.15
N ALA A 146 29.69 4.23 29.10
CA ALA A 146 28.86 4.33 27.90
C ALA A 146 28.46 5.77 27.59
N LYS A 147 28.55 6.15 26.31
CA LYS A 147 28.10 7.44 25.78
C LYS A 147 26.80 7.28 25.00
N ARG A 148 26.21 8.41 24.60
CA ARG A 148 24.98 8.42 23.81
C ARG A 148 25.21 7.73 22.46
N GLY A 149 24.40 6.71 22.18
CA GLY A 149 24.47 5.92 20.94
C GLY A 149 25.43 4.73 21.00
N ASP A 150 26.15 4.55 22.11
CA ASP A 150 26.91 3.32 22.32
C ASP A 150 25.95 2.16 22.60
N THR A 151 26.26 1.00 22.01
CA THR A 151 25.60 -0.26 22.32
C THR A 151 26.58 -1.16 23.05
N HIS A 152 26.06 -2.07 23.88
CA HIS A 152 26.92 -3.04 24.56
C HIS A 152 27.74 -3.85 23.56
N TYR A 153 27.15 -4.21 22.42
CA TYR A 153 27.84 -4.89 21.33
C TYR A 153 29.02 -4.07 20.77
N ASN A 154 28.80 -2.79 20.43
CA ASN A 154 29.84 -1.95 19.84
C ASN A 154 31.00 -1.69 20.82
N LEU A 155 30.68 -1.51 22.11
CA LEU A 155 31.68 -1.32 23.14
C LEU A 155 32.52 -2.59 23.34
N SER A 156 31.89 -3.75 23.38
CA SER A 156 32.58 -5.04 23.51
C SER A 156 33.38 -5.40 22.27
N MET A 157 32.88 -5.09 21.07
CA MET A 157 33.60 -5.27 19.81
C MET A 157 34.90 -4.45 19.80
N LYS A 158 34.81 -3.14 20.12
CA LYS A 158 35.99 -2.27 20.22
C LYS A 158 37.00 -2.77 21.24
N PHE A 159 36.55 -3.27 22.39
CA PHE A 159 37.45 -3.83 23.40
C PHE A 159 38.22 -5.05 22.87
N LEU A 160 37.53 -5.99 22.20
CA LEU A 160 38.15 -7.20 21.67
C LEU A 160 39.11 -6.89 20.52
N THR A 161 38.77 -5.96 19.63
CA THR A 161 39.59 -5.63 18.45
C THR A 161 40.70 -4.62 18.74
N GLU A 162 40.42 -3.55 19.48
CA GLU A 162 41.39 -2.47 19.71
C GLU A 162 42.30 -2.76 20.93
N LYS A 163 41.74 -3.27 22.03
CA LYS A 163 42.50 -3.50 23.27
C LYS A 163 43.12 -4.90 23.35
N LYS A 164 42.46 -5.90 22.76
CA LYS A 164 42.92 -7.30 22.74
C LYS A 164 43.45 -7.77 21.39
N ALA A 165 43.43 -6.91 20.36
CA ALA A 165 43.97 -7.19 19.03
C ALA A 165 43.44 -8.49 18.38
N LEU A 166 42.21 -8.89 18.71
CA LEU A 166 41.57 -10.06 18.11
C LEU A 166 41.10 -9.75 16.68
N PRO A 167 41.17 -10.73 15.76
CA PRO A 167 40.54 -10.61 14.44
C PRO A 167 39.04 -10.33 14.57
N SER A 168 38.53 -9.42 13.75
CA SER A 168 37.11 -8.98 13.81
C SER A 168 36.12 -10.15 13.71
N GLU A 169 36.41 -11.15 12.89
CA GLU A 169 35.57 -12.34 12.74
C GLU A 169 35.48 -13.16 14.03
N LYS A 170 36.61 -13.35 14.72
CA LYS A 170 36.67 -14.09 15.99
C LYS A 170 35.97 -13.30 17.11
N ALA A 171 36.15 -11.98 17.14
CA ALA A 171 35.44 -11.12 18.08
C ALA A 171 33.92 -11.18 17.88
N LYS A 172 33.46 -11.17 16.61
CA LYS A 172 32.04 -11.32 16.28
C LYS A 172 31.48 -12.67 16.74
N GLU A 173 32.16 -13.78 16.46
CA GLU A 173 31.73 -15.11 16.89
C GLU A 173 31.56 -15.21 18.42
N ILE A 174 32.47 -14.59 19.17
CA ILE A 174 32.40 -14.53 20.63
C ILE A 174 31.18 -13.71 21.09
N LEU A 175 30.94 -12.56 20.47
CA LEU A 175 29.83 -11.67 20.84
C LEU A 175 28.45 -12.22 20.48
N ASP A 176 28.34 -12.97 19.38
CA ASP A 176 27.09 -13.59 18.95
C ASP A 176 26.61 -14.67 19.93
N LYS A 177 27.53 -15.28 20.68
CA LYS A 177 27.23 -16.28 21.73
C LYS A 177 26.94 -15.65 23.10
N MET A 178 27.08 -14.34 23.24
CA MET A 178 26.98 -13.63 24.51
C MET A 178 25.61 -12.99 24.71
N ALA A 179 25.13 -12.95 25.96
CA ALA A 179 23.98 -12.15 26.34
C ALA A 179 24.34 -10.65 26.31
N VAL A 180 23.91 -9.95 25.25
CA VAL A 180 24.15 -8.51 25.08
C VAL A 180 23.03 -7.72 25.75
N VAL A 181 23.39 -6.70 26.54
CA VAL A 181 22.42 -5.71 27.03
C VAL A 181 22.03 -4.76 25.89
N GLU A 182 20.79 -4.84 25.45
CA GLU A 182 20.30 -4.08 24.28
C GLU A 182 20.21 -2.56 24.54
N ASP A 183 19.77 -2.15 25.73
CA ASP A 183 19.55 -0.74 26.06
C ASP A 183 20.62 -0.24 27.04
N VAL A 184 21.70 0.30 26.48
CA VAL A 184 22.79 0.93 27.24
C VAL A 184 22.57 2.44 27.29
N VAL A 185 22.39 2.97 28.50
CA VAL A 185 22.12 4.38 28.74
C VAL A 185 23.43 5.12 29.04
N PRO A 186 23.56 6.39 28.62
CA PRO A 186 24.74 7.19 28.97
C PRO A 186 24.99 7.20 30.48
N GLY A 187 26.24 6.93 30.87
CA GLY A 187 26.65 6.84 32.27
C GLY A 187 26.73 5.42 32.84
N PHE A 188 26.21 4.40 32.13
CA PHE A 188 26.48 3.00 32.48
C PHE A 188 27.97 2.69 32.41
N GLN A 189 28.42 1.83 33.32
CA GLN A 189 29.79 1.33 33.35
C GLN A 189 29.79 -0.10 32.85
N VAL A 190 30.56 -0.36 31.79
CA VAL A 190 30.71 -1.68 31.21
C VAL A 190 32.09 -2.23 31.60
N TRP A 191 32.06 -3.27 32.41
CA TRP A 191 33.24 -4.01 32.87
C TRP A 191 33.47 -5.14 31.89
N MET A 192 34.66 -5.20 31.29
CA MET A 192 34.98 -6.18 30.26
C MET A 192 36.28 -6.88 30.59
N MET A 193 36.28 -8.20 30.40
CA MET A 193 37.47 -9.02 30.53
C MET A 193 37.46 -10.11 29.47
N TYR A 194 38.64 -10.37 28.94
CA TYR A 194 38.88 -11.46 28.01
C TYR A 194 40.04 -12.28 28.54
N ASP A 195 39.80 -13.57 28.75
CA ASP A 195 40.83 -14.53 29.09
C ASP A 195 41.36 -15.17 27.81
N GLU A 196 42.63 -14.90 27.50
CA GLU A 196 43.31 -15.38 26.30
C GLU A 196 43.58 -16.88 26.34
N THR A 197 43.63 -17.49 27.53
CA THR A 197 43.95 -18.91 27.73
C THR A 197 42.72 -19.80 27.53
N THR A 198 41.57 -19.38 28.06
CA THR A 198 40.30 -20.10 27.91
C THR A 198 39.49 -19.62 26.70
N GLY A 199 39.83 -18.46 26.13
CA GLY A 199 39.12 -17.84 25.03
C GLY A 199 37.75 -17.27 25.42
N VAL A 200 37.45 -17.18 26.72
CA VAL A 200 36.16 -16.73 27.24
C VAL A 200 36.16 -15.21 27.40
N PHE A 201 35.08 -14.58 26.96
CA PHE A 201 34.81 -13.16 27.15
C PHE A 201 33.67 -12.96 28.15
N GLY A 202 33.89 -12.10 29.12
CA GLY A 202 32.90 -11.69 30.10
C GLY A 202 32.70 -10.18 30.06
N SER A 203 31.43 -9.76 30.01
CA SER A 203 31.06 -8.35 30.09
C SER A 203 29.89 -8.16 31.06
N PHE A 204 30.02 -7.18 31.96
CA PHE A 204 28.99 -6.84 32.93
C PHE A 204 28.68 -5.36 32.88
N VAL A 205 27.41 -5.00 32.94
CA VAL A 205 26.95 -3.61 32.88
C VAL A 205 26.40 -3.22 34.25
N THR A 206 26.97 -2.18 34.86
CA THR A 206 26.47 -1.56 36.09
C THR A 206 25.94 -0.16 35.83
N GLN A 207 25.13 0.35 36.76
CA GLN A 207 24.47 1.65 36.64
C GLN A 207 25.46 2.82 36.51
N GLY A 208 26.60 2.77 37.21
CA GLY A 208 27.60 3.84 37.18
C GLY A 208 27.00 5.18 37.59
N THR A 209 27.06 6.16 36.69
CA THR A 209 26.51 7.52 36.90
C THR A 209 25.13 7.73 36.29
N ALA A 210 24.55 6.70 35.67
CA ALA A 210 23.25 6.81 35.02
C ALA A 210 22.10 6.92 36.04
N PRO A 211 21.01 7.62 35.68
CA PRO A 211 19.87 7.83 36.58
C PRO A 211 18.96 6.61 36.73
N ILE A 212 19.17 5.53 35.96
CA ILE A 212 18.36 4.32 36.00
C ILE A 212 19.25 3.09 35.99
N SER A 213 18.80 1.97 36.58
CA SER A 213 19.57 0.73 36.55
C SER A 213 19.44 0.00 35.19
N PRO A 214 20.43 -0.82 34.79
CA PRO A 214 20.36 -1.61 33.55
C PRO A 214 19.10 -2.47 33.44
N ARG A 215 18.66 -3.10 34.54
CA ARG A 215 17.40 -3.88 34.57
C ARG A 215 16.17 -3.02 34.27
N ARG A 216 16.12 -1.79 34.82
CA ARG A 216 15.01 -0.86 34.55
C ARG A 216 15.02 -0.38 33.10
N ALA A 217 16.19 -0.14 32.52
CA ALA A 217 16.32 0.18 31.10
C ALA A 217 15.76 -0.96 30.22
N GLN A 218 16.18 -2.20 30.47
CA GLN A 218 15.67 -3.37 29.74
C GLN A 218 14.15 -3.57 29.86
N VAL A 219 13.58 -3.39 31.06
CA VAL A 219 12.13 -3.49 31.23
C VAL A 219 11.41 -2.39 30.45
N ARG A 220 11.95 -1.17 30.45
CA ARG A 220 11.39 -0.04 29.69
C ARG A 220 11.47 -0.29 28.19
N SER A 221 12.61 -0.74 27.67
CA SER A 221 12.77 -1.05 26.24
C SER A 221 11.84 -2.18 25.82
N LYS A 222 11.74 -3.26 26.61
CA LYS A 222 10.81 -4.38 26.36
C LYS A 222 9.36 -3.92 26.34
N ARG A 223 8.94 -3.07 27.30
CA ARG A 223 7.58 -2.50 27.31
C ARG A 223 7.32 -1.64 26.07
N ALA A 224 8.28 -0.80 25.69
CA ALA A 224 8.15 0.01 24.48
C ALA A 224 8.07 -0.84 23.21
N LEU A 225 8.85 -1.93 23.13
CA LEU A 225 8.78 -2.88 22.03
C LEU A 225 7.42 -3.58 21.97
N MET A 226 6.93 -4.09 23.11
CA MET A 226 5.62 -4.73 23.19
C MET A 226 4.49 -3.78 22.78
N ALA A 227 4.52 -2.53 23.23
CA ALA A 227 3.54 -1.52 22.81
C ALA A 227 3.60 -1.23 21.30
N ARG A 228 4.80 -1.27 20.68
CA ARG A 228 4.94 -1.15 19.22
C ARG A 228 4.39 -2.36 18.49
N ILE A 229 4.62 -3.57 19.02
CA ILE A 229 4.08 -4.82 18.47
C ILE A 229 2.54 -4.78 18.52
N GLU A 230 1.98 -4.45 19.67
CA GLU A 230 0.53 -4.34 19.87
C GLU A 230 -0.09 -3.32 18.88
N LYS A 231 0.49 -2.13 18.78
CA LYS A 231 0.04 -1.12 17.80
C LYS A 231 0.15 -1.61 16.35
N ALA A 232 1.19 -2.36 16.01
CA ALA A 232 1.34 -2.93 14.68
C ALA A 232 0.27 -4.00 14.40
N GLN A 233 -0.03 -4.85 15.39
CA GLN A 233 -1.09 -5.86 15.29
C GLN A 233 -2.48 -5.23 15.17
N GLU A 234 -2.77 -4.17 15.93
CA GLU A 234 -4.01 -3.40 15.76
C GLU A 234 -4.12 -2.77 14.38
N GLY A 235 -3.02 -2.20 13.87
CA GLY A 235 -2.94 -1.66 12.52
C GLY A 235 -3.21 -2.73 11.45
N GLN A 236 -2.64 -3.92 11.62
CA GLN A 236 -2.88 -5.06 10.75
C GLN A 236 -4.36 -5.47 10.76
N LYS A 237 -4.97 -5.63 11.94
CA LYS A 237 -6.40 -5.99 12.05
C LYS A 237 -7.31 -4.95 11.38
N LYS A 238 -7.02 -3.66 11.52
CA LYS A 238 -7.76 -2.59 10.83
C LYS A 238 -7.61 -2.68 9.33
N ALA A 239 -6.41 -2.95 8.83
CA ALA A 239 -6.17 -3.13 7.41
C ALA A 239 -6.90 -4.36 6.86
N GLU A 240 -6.89 -5.48 7.59
CA GLU A 240 -7.62 -6.71 7.23
C GLU A 240 -9.14 -6.43 7.14
N ALA A 241 -9.73 -5.73 8.11
CA ALA A 241 -11.14 -5.35 8.08
C ALA A 241 -11.50 -4.43 6.89
N GLN A 242 -10.59 -3.50 6.53
CA GLN A 242 -10.77 -2.66 5.34
C GLN A 242 -10.71 -3.49 4.04
N VAL A 243 -9.78 -4.44 3.95
CA VAL A 243 -9.70 -5.35 2.80
C VAL A 243 -10.97 -6.17 2.66
N GLU A 244 -11.51 -6.71 3.76
CA GLU A 244 -12.78 -7.45 3.74
C GLU A 244 -13.94 -6.60 3.23
N THR A 245 -14.04 -5.36 3.70
CA THR A 245 -15.07 -4.40 3.25
C THR A 245 -14.93 -4.05 1.77
N LEU A 246 -13.70 -3.81 1.29
CA LEU A 246 -13.45 -3.51 -0.12
C LEU A 246 -13.73 -4.72 -1.03
N VAL A 247 -13.50 -5.93 -0.53
CA VAL A 247 -13.84 -7.17 -1.25
C VAL A 247 -15.36 -7.31 -1.37
N SER A 248 -16.12 -7.03 -0.32
CA SER A 248 -17.59 -7.05 -0.39
C SER A 248 -18.14 -5.97 -1.32
N GLU A 249 -17.65 -4.73 -1.21
CA GLU A 249 -18.06 -3.63 -2.10
C GLU A 249 -17.75 -3.94 -3.58
N LYS A 250 -16.58 -4.54 -3.85
CA LYS A 250 -16.21 -4.97 -5.21
C LYS A 250 -17.17 -6.04 -5.73
N ALA A 251 -17.55 -7.02 -4.90
CA ALA A 251 -18.48 -8.07 -5.29
C ALA A 251 -19.87 -7.49 -5.63
N GLU A 252 -20.37 -6.56 -4.80
CA GLU A 252 -21.63 -5.86 -5.04
C GLU A 252 -21.59 -5.04 -6.33
N LEU A 253 -20.54 -4.25 -6.55
CA LEU A 253 -20.36 -3.49 -7.78
C LEU A 253 -20.30 -4.38 -9.02
N GLN A 254 -19.60 -5.52 -8.92
CA GLN A 254 -19.52 -6.47 -10.02
C GLN A 254 -20.89 -7.08 -10.34
N GLN A 255 -21.69 -7.39 -9.32
CA GLN A 255 -23.06 -7.87 -9.50
C GLN A 255 -23.96 -6.79 -10.15
N GLN A 256 -23.83 -5.52 -9.73
CA GLN A 256 -24.56 -4.41 -10.35
C GLN A 256 -24.16 -4.20 -11.82
N MET A 257 -22.87 -4.33 -12.14
CA MET A 257 -22.40 -4.25 -13.53
C MET A 257 -22.97 -5.37 -14.40
N GLU A 258 -23.09 -6.59 -13.89
CA GLU A 258 -23.67 -7.71 -14.63
C GLU A 258 -25.18 -7.54 -14.84
N GLN A 259 -25.90 -7.05 -13.83
CA GLN A 259 -27.32 -6.71 -13.95
C GLN A 259 -27.57 -5.60 -14.96
N THR A 260 -26.75 -4.54 -14.94
CA THR A 260 -26.88 -3.44 -15.90
C THR A 260 -26.50 -3.87 -17.31
N ALA A 261 -25.46 -4.69 -17.48
CA ALA A 261 -25.07 -5.23 -18.78
C ALA A 261 -26.18 -6.10 -19.39
N SER A 262 -26.77 -7.01 -18.60
CA SER A 262 -27.88 -7.85 -19.07
C SER A 262 -29.13 -7.02 -19.42
N ALA A 263 -29.46 -6.00 -18.62
CA ALA A 263 -30.57 -5.08 -18.92
C ALA A 263 -30.34 -4.28 -20.21
N LEU A 264 -29.13 -3.76 -20.42
CA LEU A 264 -28.78 -3.08 -21.69
C LEU A 264 -28.86 -4.04 -22.87
N GLN A 265 -28.37 -5.28 -22.72
CA GLN A 265 -28.44 -6.26 -23.79
C GLN A 265 -29.88 -6.58 -24.18
N ALA A 266 -30.79 -6.70 -23.20
CA ALA A 266 -32.21 -6.87 -23.45
C ALA A 266 -32.83 -5.68 -24.20
N GLN A 267 -32.45 -4.44 -23.84
CA GLN A 267 -32.91 -3.23 -24.55
C GLN A 267 -32.37 -3.14 -25.99
N VAL A 268 -31.11 -3.53 -26.21
CA VAL A 268 -30.52 -3.54 -27.56
C VAL A 268 -31.25 -4.56 -28.44
N GLU A 269 -31.55 -5.75 -27.92
CA GLU A 269 -32.30 -6.77 -28.65
C GLU A 269 -33.75 -6.34 -28.92
N SER A 270 -34.42 -5.69 -27.97
CA SER A 270 -35.79 -5.17 -28.22
C SER A 270 -35.78 -4.07 -29.27
N ALA A 271 -34.86 -3.10 -29.18
CA ALA A 271 -34.72 -2.03 -30.17
C ALA A 271 -34.36 -2.57 -31.56
N ARG A 272 -33.55 -3.63 -31.62
CA ARG A 272 -33.24 -4.31 -32.88
C ARG A 272 -34.49 -4.95 -33.50
N ARG A 273 -35.30 -5.65 -32.70
CA ARG A 273 -36.57 -6.24 -33.18
C ARG A 273 -37.54 -5.17 -33.67
N GLU A 274 -37.71 -4.09 -32.92
CA GLU A 274 -38.55 -2.95 -33.32
C GLU A 274 -38.08 -2.33 -34.64
N LYS A 275 -36.75 -2.19 -34.82
CA LYS A 275 -36.17 -1.71 -36.08
C LYS A 275 -36.44 -2.66 -37.25
N GLU A 276 -36.27 -3.96 -37.05
CA GLU A 276 -36.53 -4.98 -38.07
C GLU A 276 -38.01 -5.03 -38.46
N GLU A 277 -38.92 -4.91 -37.49
CA GLU A 277 -40.37 -4.81 -37.73
C GLU A 277 -40.74 -3.53 -38.49
N ALA A 278 -40.19 -2.39 -38.08
CA ALA A 278 -40.42 -1.11 -38.76
C ALA A 278 -39.91 -1.14 -40.21
N GLN A 279 -38.74 -1.77 -40.46
CA GLN A 279 -38.21 -1.96 -41.81
C GLN A 279 -39.12 -2.84 -42.67
N ARG A 280 -39.59 -3.98 -42.13
CA ARG A 280 -40.54 -4.86 -42.85
C ARG A 280 -41.83 -4.13 -43.19
N LEU A 281 -42.36 -3.35 -42.27
CA LEU A 281 -43.57 -2.55 -42.50
C LEU A 281 -43.34 -1.49 -43.57
N ALA A 282 -42.18 -0.81 -43.56
CA ALA A 282 -41.82 0.16 -44.57
C ALA A 282 -41.68 -0.48 -45.96
N GLU A 283 -41.01 -1.62 -46.07
CA GLU A 283 -40.88 -2.38 -47.32
C GLU A 283 -42.24 -2.86 -47.84
N ALA A 284 -43.12 -3.35 -46.96
CA ALA A 284 -44.47 -3.76 -47.33
C ALA A 284 -45.28 -2.57 -47.88
N LYS A 285 -45.24 -1.42 -47.20
CA LYS A 285 -45.91 -0.20 -47.66
C LYS A 285 -45.38 0.30 -49.00
N GLU A 286 -44.06 0.26 -49.21
CA GLU A 286 -43.48 0.63 -50.50
C GLU A 286 -43.89 -0.33 -51.61
N ARG A 287 -43.97 -1.64 -51.35
CA ARG A 287 -44.51 -2.62 -52.32
C ARG A 287 -45.96 -2.34 -52.65
N GLU A 288 -46.81 -2.15 -51.64
CA GLU A 288 -48.23 -1.81 -51.85
C GLU A 288 -48.38 -0.52 -52.66
N ARG A 289 -47.57 0.49 -52.35
CA ARG A 289 -47.54 1.75 -53.09
C ARG A 289 -47.13 1.55 -54.55
N LEU A 290 -46.05 0.81 -54.82
CA LEU A 290 -45.59 0.51 -56.18
C LEU A 290 -46.63 -0.30 -56.96
N GLU A 291 -47.29 -1.27 -56.33
CA GLU A 291 -48.38 -2.04 -56.94
C GLU A 291 -49.60 -1.17 -57.25
N ALA A 292 -49.99 -0.28 -56.32
CA ALA A 292 -51.06 0.67 -56.53
C ALA A 292 -50.74 1.63 -57.68
N GLU A 293 -49.51 2.18 -57.71
CA GLU A 293 -49.03 3.02 -58.80
C GLU A 293 -49.03 2.28 -60.14
N ARG A 294 -48.60 1.02 -60.18
CA ARG A 294 -48.66 0.18 -61.39
C ARG A 294 -50.12 -0.02 -61.84
N ARG A 295 -51.03 -0.36 -60.93
CA ARG A 295 -52.46 -0.54 -61.26
C ARG A 295 -53.10 0.74 -61.79
N LEU A 296 -52.69 1.91 -61.30
CA LEU A 296 -53.20 3.21 -61.76
C LEU A 296 -52.67 3.61 -63.14
N ASN A 297 -51.45 3.17 -63.48
CA ASN A 297 -50.76 3.55 -64.72
C ASN A 297 -50.74 2.45 -65.79
N SER A 298 -51.42 1.33 -65.55
CA SER A 298 -51.58 0.26 -66.52
C SER A 298 -52.98 0.22 -67.12
N PHE A 299 -53.07 -0.16 -68.38
CA PHE A 299 -54.31 -0.71 -68.94
C PHE A 299 -54.18 -2.22 -69.09
N PHE A 300 -55.29 -2.92 -68.94
CA PHE A 300 -55.38 -4.36 -69.09
C PHE A 300 -55.86 -4.69 -70.49
N TYR A 301 -55.26 -5.70 -71.10
CA TYR A 301 -55.62 -6.07 -72.45
C TYR A 301 -55.71 -7.59 -72.65
N THR A 302 -56.36 -7.95 -73.74
CA THR A 302 -56.47 -9.32 -74.20
C THR A 302 -56.31 -9.35 -75.71
N VAL A 303 -55.68 -10.41 -76.19
CA VAL A 303 -55.37 -10.61 -77.60
C VAL A 303 -56.01 -11.92 -78.04
N GLY A 304 -56.56 -11.95 -79.23
CA GLY A 304 -57.09 -13.19 -79.79
C GLY A 304 -57.78 -13.00 -81.12
N ASN A 305 -58.24 -14.12 -81.68
CA ASN A 305 -59.05 -14.11 -82.89
C ASN A 305 -60.36 -13.33 -82.64
N LEU A 306 -60.66 -12.35 -83.49
CA LEU A 306 -61.81 -11.47 -83.29
C LEU A 306 -63.15 -12.23 -83.25
N ASP A 307 -63.32 -13.26 -84.08
CA ASP A 307 -64.57 -14.01 -84.15
C ASP A 307 -64.75 -14.93 -82.94
N GLU A 308 -63.65 -15.42 -82.36
CA GLU A 308 -63.69 -16.12 -81.09
C GLU A 308 -63.99 -15.17 -79.91
N LEU A 309 -63.35 -14.00 -79.88
CA LEU A 309 -63.58 -12.98 -78.85
C LEU A 309 -65.02 -12.45 -78.85
N LYS A 310 -65.65 -12.33 -80.03
CA LYS A 310 -67.08 -12.02 -80.15
C LYS A 310 -67.96 -13.17 -79.65
N ARG A 311 -67.66 -14.42 -80.03
CA ARG A 311 -68.41 -15.61 -79.57
C ARG A 311 -68.37 -15.78 -78.05
N ARG A 312 -67.23 -15.46 -77.43
CA ARG A 312 -67.02 -15.49 -75.97
C ARG A 312 -67.63 -14.27 -75.24
N GLY A 313 -68.17 -13.29 -75.97
CA GLY A 313 -68.75 -12.09 -75.40
C GLY A 313 -67.73 -11.07 -74.88
N VAL A 314 -66.44 -11.25 -75.17
CA VAL A 314 -65.35 -10.32 -74.81
C VAL A 314 -65.43 -9.03 -75.63
N VAL A 315 -65.94 -9.12 -76.87
CA VAL A 315 -66.26 -7.98 -77.74
C VAL A 315 -67.75 -7.99 -78.03
N LYS A 316 -68.45 -6.88 -77.75
CA LYS A 316 -69.89 -6.72 -78.03
C LYS A 316 -70.13 -5.38 -78.73
N GLY A 317 -70.51 -5.43 -80.00
CA GLY A 317 -70.59 -4.24 -80.85
C GLY A 317 -69.21 -3.59 -81.07
N GLY A 318 -69.14 -2.25 -81.00
CA GLY A 318 -67.89 -1.49 -81.07
C GLY A 318 -67.13 -1.37 -79.74
N GLY A 319 -67.56 -2.06 -78.68
CA GLY A 319 -67.00 -1.94 -77.34
C GLY A 319 -66.49 -3.24 -76.75
N VAL A 320 -65.95 -3.13 -75.53
CA VAL A 320 -65.57 -4.26 -74.68
C VAL A 320 -66.83 -4.84 -74.03
N GLY A 321 -67.04 -6.15 -74.18
CA GLY A 321 -68.18 -6.87 -73.60
C GLY A 321 -67.88 -7.45 -72.21
N GLN A 322 -68.93 -7.98 -71.56
CA GLN A 322 -68.81 -8.75 -70.31
C GLN A 322 -68.85 -10.24 -70.63
N ALA A 323 -67.68 -10.86 -70.76
CA ALA A 323 -67.55 -12.31 -70.79
C ALA A 323 -67.78 -12.90 -69.39
N GLY A 324 -68.08 -14.20 -69.29
CA GLY A 324 -68.04 -14.92 -68.01
C GLY A 324 -66.59 -15.05 -67.53
N GLY A 325 -66.22 -14.34 -66.47
CA GLY A 325 -64.84 -14.21 -65.98
C GLY A 325 -64.14 -12.94 -66.47
N ASP A 326 -62.89 -12.70 -66.04
CA ASP A 326 -62.07 -11.57 -66.53
C ASP A 326 -61.14 -12.03 -67.67
N PRO A 327 -61.44 -11.70 -68.94
CA PRO A 327 -60.64 -12.13 -70.08
C PRO A 327 -59.35 -11.32 -70.26
N PHE A 328 -59.12 -10.28 -69.44
CA PHE A 328 -57.99 -9.35 -69.54
C PHE A 328 -56.83 -9.78 -68.62
N SER A 329 -56.11 -10.82 -69.03
CA SER A 329 -54.99 -11.40 -68.27
C SER A 329 -53.66 -10.65 -68.42
N GLU A 330 -53.53 -9.79 -69.43
CA GLU A 330 -52.30 -9.03 -69.69
C GLU A 330 -52.46 -7.57 -69.29
N SER A 331 -51.34 -6.92 -68.95
CA SER A 331 -51.33 -5.49 -68.59
C SER A 331 -50.06 -4.82 -69.07
N LEU A 332 -50.18 -3.57 -69.51
CA LEU A 332 -49.06 -2.74 -69.92
C LEU A 332 -49.00 -1.47 -69.05
N ASP A 333 -47.92 -1.30 -68.27
CA ASP A 333 -47.66 -0.05 -67.53
C ASP A 333 -47.09 1.00 -68.49
N LEU A 334 -47.89 2.03 -68.75
CA LEU A 334 -47.59 3.06 -69.75
C LEU A 334 -46.45 4.01 -69.36
N ARG A 335 -45.89 3.87 -68.14
CA ARG A 335 -44.65 4.55 -67.72
C ARG A 335 -43.41 3.84 -68.24
N LEU A 336 -43.46 2.51 -68.34
CA LEU A 336 -42.31 1.67 -68.68
C LEU A 336 -42.26 1.39 -70.18
N ASP A 337 -43.41 1.10 -70.79
CA ASP A 337 -43.49 0.77 -72.20
C ASP A 337 -44.79 1.30 -72.81
N THR A 338 -44.77 1.55 -74.11
CA THR A 338 -45.91 2.04 -74.90
C THR A 338 -46.26 1.09 -76.02
N VAL A 339 -45.64 -0.09 -76.07
CA VAL A 339 -45.74 -1.01 -77.19
C VAL A 339 -46.37 -2.33 -76.74
N VAL A 340 -47.37 -2.80 -77.49
CA VAL A 340 -47.95 -4.14 -77.35
C VAL A 340 -47.56 -4.94 -78.59
N SER A 341 -46.88 -6.06 -78.38
CA SER A 341 -46.56 -7.00 -79.45
C SER A 341 -47.65 -8.07 -79.56
N LEU A 342 -48.08 -8.37 -80.77
CA LEU A 342 -49.15 -9.30 -81.11
C LEU A 342 -48.59 -10.34 -82.06
N SER A 343 -48.89 -11.61 -81.82
CA SER A 343 -48.51 -12.73 -82.68
C SER A 343 -49.73 -13.40 -83.31
N ALA A 344 -49.60 -13.84 -84.56
CA ALA A 344 -50.61 -14.65 -85.24
C ALA A 344 -50.87 -15.95 -84.47
N GLY A 345 -49.80 -16.58 -83.98
CA GLY A 345 -49.86 -17.84 -83.24
C GLY A 345 -50.66 -17.75 -81.94
N ASP A 346 -50.55 -16.63 -81.22
CA ASP A 346 -51.29 -16.39 -79.96
C ASP A 346 -52.80 -16.25 -80.21
N ALA A 347 -53.19 -15.85 -81.41
CA ALA A 347 -54.58 -15.82 -81.86
C ALA A 347 -55.02 -17.10 -82.59
N GLY A 348 -54.18 -18.14 -82.66
CA GLY A 348 -54.46 -19.38 -83.38
C GLY A 348 -54.56 -19.21 -84.90
N LEU A 349 -53.91 -18.19 -85.45
CA LEU A 349 -53.94 -17.82 -86.87
C LEU A 349 -52.59 -18.09 -87.55
N GLY A 350 -52.64 -18.37 -88.86
CA GLY A 350 -51.43 -18.58 -89.67
C GLY A 350 -50.78 -17.28 -90.17
N ARG A 351 -51.46 -16.13 -90.09
CA ARG A 351 -50.96 -14.78 -90.41
C ARG A 351 -51.89 -13.72 -89.82
N ILE A 352 -51.42 -12.48 -89.74
CA ILE A 352 -52.18 -11.28 -89.31
C ILE A 352 -52.59 -10.48 -90.54
N GLY A 353 -53.86 -10.56 -90.94
CA GLY A 353 -54.45 -9.72 -91.98
C GLY A 353 -54.70 -8.29 -91.48
N SER A 354 -55.44 -8.18 -90.36
CA SER A 354 -55.75 -6.90 -89.73
C SER A 354 -55.83 -7.02 -88.21
N VAL A 355 -55.61 -5.90 -87.50
CA VAL A 355 -55.77 -5.82 -86.03
C VAL A 355 -56.77 -4.71 -85.72
N LYS A 356 -57.83 -5.06 -85.02
CA LYS A 356 -58.85 -4.14 -84.53
C LYS A 356 -58.68 -3.92 -83.02
N VAL A 357 -58.72 -2.66 -82.62
CA VAL A 357 -58.59 -2.24 -81.22
C VAL A 357 -59.94 -1.82 -80.70
N PHE A 358 -60.34 -2.37 -79.56
CA PHE A 358 -61.58 -2.01 -78.86
C PHE A 358 -61.25 -1.47 -77.47
N PRO A 359 -62.00 -0.49 -76.93
CA PRO A 359 -63.21 0.11 -77.51
C PRO A 359 -62.93 1.00 -78.74
N SER A 360 -63.89 1.12 -79.64
CA SER A 360 -63.80 1.96 -80.85
C SER A 360 -63.66 3.46 -80.57
N SER A 361 -63.75 3.88 -79.29
CA SER A 361 -63.38 5.21 -78.85
C SER A 361 -61.89 5.49 -79.01
N LEU A 362 -61.03 4.46 -79.00
CA LEU A 362 -59.62 4.55 -79.34
C LEU A 362 -59.46 4.63 -80.86
N ARG A 363 -58.81 5.69 -81.36
CA ARG A 363 -58.70 5.96 -82.80
C ARG A 363 -57.28 5.74 -83.32
N LYS A 364 -57.15 4.94 -84.39
CA LYS A 364 -55.89 4.75 -85.11
C LYS A 364 -55.35 6.09 -85.65
N GLY A 365 -54.04 6.32 -85.53
CA GLY A 365 -53.34 7.55 -85.93
C GLY A 365 -53.48 8.72 -84.95
N ARG A 366 -54.35 8.60 -83.93
CA ARG A 366 -54.49 9.59 -82.84
C ARG A 366 -54.10 8.99 -81.49
N ASP A 367 -54.72 7.89 -81.13
CA ASP A 367 -54.53 7.25 -79.83
C ASP A 367 -53.54 6.07 -79.91
N TYR A 368 -53.45 5.40 -81.06
CA TYR A 368 -52.49 4.33 -81.30
C TYR A 368 -52.13 4.18 -82.79
N ASP A 369 -50.99 3.55 -83.06
CA ASP A 369 -50.58 3.09 -84.39
C ASP A 369 -50.30 1.58 -84.40
N ILE A 370 -50.39 0.97 -85.58
CA ILE A 370 -50.13 -0.46 -85.77
C ILE A 370 -49.09 -0.63 -86.87
N PHE A 371 -48.02 -1.35 -86.57
CA PHE A 371 -46.97 -1.75 -87.49
C PHE A 371 -47.03 -3.26 -87.69
N TYR A 372 -46.91 -3.73 -88.93
CA TYR A 372 -46.92 -5.15 -89.26
C TYR A 372 -45.51 -5.61 -89.61
N GLY A 373 -45.10 -6.76 -89.08
CA GLY A 373 -43.87 -7.43 -89.47
C GLY A 373 -43.91 -7.83 -90.94
N SER A 374 -42.74 -7.93 -91.57
CA SER A 374 -42.60 -8.29 -92.99
C SER A 374 -43.17 -9.66 -93.34
N ASP A 375 -43.19 -10.58 -92.37
CA ASP A 375 -43.72 -11.94 -92.48
C ASP A 375 -45.22 -12.05 -92.15
N ARG A 376 -45.86 -10.95 -91.74
CA ARG A 376 -47.25 -10.91 -91.24
C ARG A 376 -47.52 -11.87 -90.08
N GLN A 377 -46.50 -12.37 -89.40
CA GLN A 377 -46.65 -13.20 -88.20
C GLN A 377 -46.72 -12.36 -86.93
N LEU A 378 -46.10 -11.18 -86.95
CA LEU A 378 -46.06 -10.25 -85.82
C LEU A 378 -46.70 -8.90 -86.20
N ALA A 379 -47.39 -8.30 -85.25
CA ALA A 379 -47.86 -6.92 -85.32
C ALA A 379 -47.52 -6.20 -84.01
N THR A 380 -47.26 -4.91 -84.10
CA THR A 380 -46.84 -4.09 -82.99
C THR A 380 -47.78 -2.90 -82.89
N VAL A 381 -48.50 -2.80 -81.78
CA VAL A 381 -49.38 -1.66 -81.48
C VAL A 381 -48.62 -0.68 -80.60
N LYS A 382 -48.40 0.53 -81.11
CA LYS A 382 -47.77 1.61 -80.36
C LYS A 382 -48.85 2.56 -79.82
N VAL A 383 -48.91 2.71 -78.50
CA VAL A 383 -49.76 3.66 -77.80
C VAL A 383 -49.19 5.07 -77.98
N LEU A 384 -49.98 5.96 -78.57
CA LEU A 384 -49.61 7.36 -78.79
C LEU A 384 -50.21 8.26 -77.71
N ASN A 385 -51.47 8.02 -77.34
CA ASN A 385 -52.18 8.78 -76.32
C ASN A 385 -52.40 7.93 -75.06
N ARG A 386 -51.55 8.14 -74.06
CA ARG A 386 -51.58 7.38 -72.81
C ARG A 386 -52.88 7.57 -72.03
N GLU A 387 -53.40 8.79 -71.95
CA GLU A 387 -54.61 9.10 -71.19
C GLU A 387 -55.84 8.39 -71.74
N ALA A 388 -55.97 8.29 -73.06
CA ALA A 388 -57.09 7.59 -73.69
C ALA A 388 -57.11 6.09 -73.33
N PHE A 389 -55.93 5.45 -73.29
CA PHE A 389 -55.81 4.04 -72.89
C PHE A 389 -56.02 3.84 -71.38
N LEU A 390 -55.55 4.76 -70.52
CA LEU A 390 -55.82 4.73 -69.08
C LEU A 390 -57.30 4.94 -68.75
N GLN A 391 -58.01 5.79 -69.50
CA GLN A 391 -59.45 6.00 -69.35
C GLN A 391 -60.25 4.77 -69.79
N ALA A 392 -59.83 4.10 -70.86
CA ALA A 392 -60.46 2.86 -71.32
C ALA A 392 -60.29 1.72 -70.30
N ARG A 393 -59.14 1.66 -69.60
CA ARG A 393 -58.70 0.62 -68.63
C ARG A 393 -58.64 -0.82 -69.14
N ARG A 394 -59.53 -1.22 -70.04
CA ARG A 394 -59.64 -2.53 -70.66
C ARG A 394 -59.64 -2.36 -72.17
N VAL A 395 -58.73 -3.04 -72.85
CA VAL A 395 -58.52 -2.93 -74.30
C VAL A 395 -58.47 -4.31 -74.93
N VAL A 396 -59.20 -4.52 -76.02
CA VAL A 396 -59.16 -5.79 -76.75
C VAL A 396 -58.45 -5.58 -78.08
N PHE A 397 -57.44 -6.40 -78.35
CA PHE A 397 -56.78 -6.48 -79.64
C PHE A 397 -57.31 -7.71 -80.38
N GLY A 398 -58.30 -7.48 -81.24
CA GLY A 398 -58.89 -8.53 -82.06
C GLY A 398 -58.14 -8.68 -83.39
N ILE A 399 -57.63 -9.88 -83.66
CA ILE A 399 -56.88 -10.20 -84.87
C ILE A 399 -57.81 -10.87 -85.90
N GLU A 400 -57.69 -10.46 -87.16
CA GLU A 400 -58.37 -11.04 -88.33
C GLU A 400 -57.31 -11.54 -89.35
N ASP A 401 -57.59 -12.64 -90.05
CA ASP A 401 -56.74 -13.24 -91.11
C ASP A 401 -56.77 -12.46 -92.43
#